data_AF-A0A1E8CRI0-F1
#
_entry.id   AF-A0A1E8CRI0-F1
#
_cell.length_a   1.000
_cell.length_b   1.000
_cell.length_c   1.000
_cell.angle_alpha   90.00
_cell.angle_beta   90.00
_cell.angle_gamma   90.00
#
_symmetry.space_group_name_H-M   'P 1'
#
loop_
_entity.id
_entity.type
_entity.pdbx_description
1 polymer ?
#
loop_
_entity_poly.entity_id
_entity_poly.type
_entity_poly.pdbx_seq_one_letter_code
_entity_poly.pdbx_strand_id
1 'polypeptide(L)' 'MMSSPAFAAALQHERKRAERRLERAMARGDESAVLDATDRLADLEEISRFHAPEVDTAPVPAR' A
#
# COMPACT_ATOMS: atom_id res chain seq x y z
N MET A 1 3.68 -20.19 -6.87
CA MET A 1 2.21 -20.16 -6.73
C MET A 1 1.74 -18.88 -7.40
N MET A 2 0.83 -18.93 -8.39
CA MET A 2 0.37 -17.71 -9.07
C MET A 2 -0.60 -16.95 -8.16
N SER A 3 -0.31 -15.67 -7.88
CA SER A 3 -1.16 -14.79 -7.10
C SER A 3 -2.49 -14.52 -7.82
N SER A 4 -3.61 -14.51 -7.09
CA SER A 4 -4.93 -14.24 -7.67
C SER A 4 -5.05 -12.77 -8.11
N PRO A 5 -5.46 -12.45 -9.35
CA PRO A 5 -5.66 -11.08 -9.82
C PRO A 5 -6.64 -10.27 -8.97
N ALA A 6 -7.66 -10.94 -8.41
CA ALA A 6 -8.64 -10.32 -7.53
C ALA A 6 -8.01 -9.87 -6.19
N PHE A 7 -7.05 -10.64 -5.68
CA PHE A 7 -6.31 -10.30 -4.46
C PHE A 7 -5.42 -9.08 -4.68
N ALA A 8 -4.68 -9.03 -5.79
CA ALA A 8 -3.86 -7.88 -6.14
C ALA A 8 -4.70 -6.59 -6.28
N ALA A 9 -5.87 -6.66 -6.92
CA ALA A 9 -6.79 -5.53 -7.04
C ALA A 9 -7.33 -5.06 -5.67
N ALA A 10 -7.69 -6.01 -4.79
CA ALA A 10 -8.15 -5.69 -3.44
C ALA A 10 -7.04 -5.03 -2.60
N LEU A 11 -5.81 -5.52 -2.71
CA LEU A 11 -4.66 -4.98 -1.99
C LEU A 11 -4.34 -3.55 -2.43
N GLN A 12 -4.34 -3.29 -3.74
CA GLN A 12 -4.15 -1.94 -4.30
C GLN A 12 -5.25 -0.97 -3.85
N HIS A 13 -6.50 -1.43 -3.80
CA HIS A 13 -7.62 -0.63 -3.31
C HIS A 13 -7.45 -0.23 -1.83
N GLU A 14 -7.08 -1.18 -0.97
CA GLU A 14 -6.84 -0.91 0.45
C GLU A 14 -5.64 0.00 0.68
N ARG A 15 -4.55 -0.16 -0.10
CA ARG A 15 -3.40 0.75 -0.05
C ARG A 15 -3.80 2.19 -0.37
N LYS A 16 -4.52 2.41 -1.48
CA LYS A 16 -5.01 3.74 -1.86
C LYS A 16 -5.96 4.34 -0.81
N ARG A 17 -6.68 3.50 -0.07
CA ARG A 17 -7.54 3.93 1.04
C ARG A 17 -6.72 4.39 2.25
N ALA A 18 -5.66 3.66 2.60
CA ALA A 18 -4.74 4.04 3.67
C ALA A 18 -3.96 5.32 3.33
N GLU A 19 -3.47 5.47 2.10
CA GLU A 19 -2.80 6.69 1.61
C GLU A 19 -3.71 7.94 1.78
N ARG A 20 -4.97 7.87 1.34
CA ARG A 20 -5.93 8.97 1.54
C ARG A 20 -6.25 9.25 3.01
N ARG A 21 -6.15 8.27 3.90
CA ARG A 21 -6.31 8.50 5.34
C ARG A 21 -5.09 9.24 5.88
N LEU A 22 -3.89 8.82 5.50
CA LEU A 22 -2.63 9.47 5.85
C LEU A 22 -2.61 10.94 5.39
N GLU A 23 -2.94 11.21 4.13
CA GLU A 23 -3.04 12.58 3.60
C GLU A 23 -3.98 13.46 4.42
N ARG A 24 -5.15 12.94 4.79
CA ARG A 24 -6.12 13.69 5.60
C ARG A 24 -5.68 13.84 7.05
N ALA A 25 -4.97 12.86 7.61
CA ALA A 25 -4.41 12.93 8.96
C ALA A 25 -3.31 13.99 9.03
N MET A 26 -2.38 13.98 8.06
CA MET A 26 -1.34 15.00 7.90
C MET A 26 -1.93 16.40 7.71
N ALA A 27 -2.94 16.56 6.85
CA ALA A 27 -3.61 17.84 6.64
C ALA A 27 -4.31 18.37 7.91
N ARG A 28 -4.68 17.49 8.85
CA ARG A 28 -5.28 17.85 10.13
C ARG A 28 -4.27 17.98 11.28
N GLY A 29 -3.01 17.62 11.07
CA GLY A 29 -2.01 17.55 12.14
C GLY A 29 -2.32 16.48 13.20
N ASP A 30 -3.09 15.45 12.83
CA ASP A 30 -3.46 14.36 13.74
C ASP A 30 -2.38 13.27 13.72
N GLU A 31 -1.41 13.39 14.62
CA GLU A 31 -0.25 12.49 14.71
C GLU A 31 -0.64 11.03 14.96
N SER A 32 -1.66 10.78 15.78
CA SER A 32 -2.15 9.41 16.04
C SER A 32 -2.70 8.79 14.76
N ALA A 33 -3.52 9.54 14.02
CA ALA A 33 -4.08 9.04 12.75
C ALA A 33 -3.01 8.89 11.66
N VAL A 34 -1.92 9.66 11.72
CA VAL A 34 -0.75 9.50 10.84
C VAL A 34 -0.04 8.18 11.14
N LEU A 35 0.24 7.90 12.42
CA LEU A 35 0.87 6.64 12.85
C LEU A 35 0.01 5.44 12.45
N ASP A 36 -1.28 5.46 12.77
CA ASP A 36 -2.21 4.38 12.43
C ASP A 36 -2.27 4.10 10.91
N ALA A 37 -2.28 5.16 10.10
CA ALA A 37 -2.30 5.02 8.64
C ALA A 37 -0.96 4.51 8.09
N THR A 38 0.16 4.86 8.72
CA THR A 38 1.50 4.42 8.34
C THR A 38 1.72 2.95 8.67
N ASP A 39 1.36 2.51 9.88
CA ASP A 39 1.41 1.10 10.28
C ASP A 39 0.56 0.25 9.35
N ARG A 40 -0.64 0.74 9.01
CA ARG A 40 -1.50 0.03 8.07
C ARG A 40 -0.90 -0.11 6.67
N LEU A 41 -0.14 0.88 6.21
CA LEU A 41 0.56 0.81 4.92
C LEU A 41 1.71 -0.20 4.97
N ALA A 42 2.44 -0.27 6.08
CA ALA A 42 3.50 -1.25 6.30
C ALA A 42 2.94 -2.69 6.27
N ASP A 43 1.82 -2.95 6.95
CA ASP A 43 1.15 -4.25 6.90
C ASP A 43 0.78 -4.66 5.46
N LEU A 44 0.24 -3.71 4.69
CA LEU A 44 -0.19 -3.97 3.32
C LEU A 44 1.02 -4.25 2.40
N GLU A 45 2.15 -3.58 2.64
CA GLU A 45 3.39 -3.84 1.93
C GLU A 45 3.96 -5.22 2.26
N GLU A 46 3.93 -5.60 3.53
CA GLU A 46 4.34 -6.93 3.99
C GLU A 46 3.48 -8.03 3.33
N ILE A 47 2.15 -7.89 3.39
CA ILE A 47 1.21 -8.78 2.71
C ILE A 47 1.53 -8.86 1.20
N SER A 48 1.83 -7.72 0.57
CA SER A 48 2.21 -7.68 -0.84
C SER A 48 3.45 -8.52 -1.13
N ARG A 49 4.49 -8.45 -0.29
CA ARG A 49 5.73 -9.22 -0.48
C ARG A 49 5.49 -10.73 -0.40
N PHE A 50 4.67 -11.17 0.56
CA PHE A 50 4.37 -12.60 0.74
C PHE A 50 3.43 -13.16 -0.33
N HIS A 51 2.45 -12.38 -0.76
CA HIS A 51 1.40 -12.84 -1.67
C HIS A 51 1.60 -12.44 -3.12
N ALA A 52 2.49 -11.50 -3.42
CA ALA A 52 2.84 -11.07 -4.76
C ALA A 52 4.38 -10.90 -4.87
N PRO A 53 5.16 -12.01 -4.82
CA PRO A 53 6.61 -11.95 -4.97
C PRO A 53 7.07 -11.45 -6.35
N GLU A 54 6.15 -11.35 -7.32
CA GLU A 54 6.42 -10.89 -8.69
C GLU A 54 5.47 -9.74 -9.06
N VAL A 55 5.60 -8.60 -8.38
CA VAL A 55 5.40 -7.32 -9.04
C VAL A 55 6.68 -6.51 -8.82
N ASP A 56 7.76 -7.04 -9.41
CA ASP A 56 8.87 -6.21 -9.86
C ASP A 56 8.23 -5.16 -10.78
N THR A 57 8.07 -3.94 -10.26
CA THR A 57 7.69 -2.81 -11.09
C THR A 57 8.71 -2.74 -12.21
N ALA A 58 8.28 -3.07 -13.42
CA ALA A 58 9.09 -3.00 -14.63
C ALA A 58 10.03 -1.79 -14.60
N PRO A 59 11.30 -1.94 -15.04
CA PRO A 59 12.35 -0.97 -14.83
C PRO A 59 11.90 0.40 -15.33
N VAL A 60 12.12 1.42 -14.49
CA VAL A 60 11.99 2.83 -14.90
C VAL A 60 12.83 2.99 -16.18
N PRO A 61 12.22 3.30 -17.35
CA PRO A 61 13.01 3.54 -18.54
C PRO A 61 13.79 4.83 -18.34
N ALA A 62 15.11 4.72 -18.30
CA ALA A 62 16.00 5.86 -18.36
C ALA A 62 15.82 6.56 -19.72
N ARG A 63 15.21 7.74 -19.72
CA ARG A 63 15.33 8.75 -20.78
C ARG A 63 15.33 10.14 -20.16
#